data_AF-A0A812KVB4-F1
#
_entry.id   AF-A0A812KVB4-F1
#
_cell.length_a   1.000
_cell.length_b   1.000
_cell.length_c   1.000
_cell.angle_alpha   90.00
_cell.angle_beta   90.00
_cell.angle_gamma   90.00
#
_symmetry.space_group_name_H-M   'P 1'
#
loop_
_entity.id
_entity.type
_entity.pdbx_description
1 polymer ?
#
loop_
_entity_poly.entity_id
_entity_poly.type
_entity_poly.pdbx_seq_one_letter_code
_entity_poly.pdbx_strand_id
1 'polypeptide(L)'
;MLGFVMCAFWLAFALGGFAFHFTNHTIGSDYSSGRNDVIMQFIAIAFCGLIFWYIAHLAREYCREVTIMCQHIGLFRVATAESFCCSVKHRRPGGDEPMMCDREVMQKCINIWFGGTEAFERHVQSDLCDLLVDQLSNHMVSYWRLAEAAPVFLWFHLDVVARHLRIRYFTDSAEDGALLTGILILLVGLSYWLGVVPMLVRIMFRLSWTMQARCHCRLLDYFKSLLLLLPGISIFGAFVFLHFFLSGYLPYDLGSLTFALITNPLAALVWRSLPVPLPQQNMRLAREDAQS
;
A
#
# COMPACT_ATOMS: atom_id res chain seq x y z
N MET A 1 -11.97 -5.44 -7.42
CA MET A 1 -11.29 -5.03 -6.16
C MET A 1 -10.00 -4.26 -6.42
N LEU A 2 -9.00 -4.82 -7.13
CA LEU A 2 -7.70 -4.16 -7.38
C LEU A 2 -7.81 -2.73 -7.96
N GLY A 3 -8.64 -2.54 -9.00
CA GLY A 3 -8.84 -1.22 -9.60
C GLY A 3 -9.48 -0.19 -8.67
N PHE A 4 -10.38 -0.63 -7.77
CA PHE A 4 -10.99 0.25 -6.77
C PHE A 4 -9.96 0.70 -5.73
N VAL A 5 -9.10 -0.22 -5.27
CA VAL A 5 -8.01 0.10 -4.33
C VAL A 5 -7.01 1.07 -4.95
N MET A 6 -6.59 0.83 -6.21
CA MET A 6 -5.69 1.74 -6.93
C MET A 6 -6.33 3.13 -7.14
N CYS A 7 -7.62 3.19 -7.46
CA CYS A 7 -8.35 4.45 -7.57
C CYS A 7 -8.43 5.19 -6.22
N ALA A 8 -8.67 4.47 -5.12
CA ALA A 8 -8.66 5.04 -3.78
C ALA A 8 -7.28 5.59 -3.39
N PHE A 9 -6.19 4.85 -3.68
CA PHE A 9 -4.83 5.32 -3.49
C PHE A 9 -4.53 6.57 -4.31
N TRP A 10 -4.87 6.57 -5.60
CA TRP A 10 -4.69 7.72 -6.47
C TRP A 10 -5.45 8.95 -5.94
N LEU A 11 -6.73 8.79 -5.55
CA LEU A 11 -7.54 9.86 -4.99
C LEU A 11 -6.94 10.39 -3.67
N ALA A 12 -6.47 9.50 -2.81
CA ALA A 12 -5.81 9.87 -1.56
C ALA A 12 -4.52 10.66 -1.79
N PHE A 13 -3.69 10.24 -2.76
CA PHE A 13 -2.49 10.97 -3.12
C PHE A 13 -2.79 12.29 -3.82
N ALA A 14 -3.84 12.34 -4.64
CA ALA A 14 -4.31 13.57 -5.26
C ALA A 14 -4.69 14.61 -4.22
N LEU A 15 -5.53 14.23 -3.26
CA LEU A 15 -5.99 15.11 -2.18
C LEU A 15 -4.86 15.43 -1.20
N GLY A 16 -4.03 14.44 -0.85
CA GLY A 16 -2.88 14.62 0.04
C GLY A 16 -1.86 15.58 -0.54
N GLY A 17 -1.50 15.43 -1.81
CA GLY A 17 -0.61 16.36 -2.49
C GLY A 17 -1.24 17.75 -2.67
N PHE A 18 -2.56 17.84 -2.91
CA PHE A 18 -3.27 19.12 -2.96
C PHE A 18 -3.20 19.85 -1.61
N ALA A 19 -3.52 19.16 -0.52
CA ALA A 19 -3.44 19.70 0.84
C ALA A 19 -2.00 20.10 1.19
N PHE A 20 -1.00 19.32 0.78
CA PHE A 20 0.42 19.63 0.97
C PHE A 20 0.83 20.89 0.20
N HIS A 21 0.51 20.97 -1.09
CA HIS A 21 0.81 22.13 -1.92
C HIS A 21 0.12 23.39 -1.38
N PHE A 22 -1.17 23.30 -1.04
CA PHE A 22 -1.92 24.41 -0.47
C PHE A 22 -1.29 24.89 0.85
N THR A 23 -0.90 23.96 1.73
CA THR A 23 -0.23 24.27 3.00
C THR A 23 1.11 24.97 2.79
N ASN A 24 1.94 24.49 1.86
CA ASN A 24 3.22 25.13 1.58
C ASN A 24 3.04 26.53 0.98
N HIS A 25 2.00 26.72 0.15
CA HIS A 25 1.69 28.02 -0.41
C HIS A 25 1.19 29.00 0.65
N THR A 26 0.29 28.58 1.56
CA THR A 26 -0.23 29.46 2.61
C THR A 26 0.83 29.84 3.65
N ILE A 27 1.79 28.96 3.95
CA ILE A 27 2.92 29.27 4.84
C ILE A 27 3.87 30.30 4.20
N GLY A 28 4.06 30.24 2.88
CA GLY A 28 5.01 31.11 2.16
C GLY A 28 4.47 32.49 1.79
N SER A 29 3.15 32.67 1.69
CA SER A 29 2.55 33.98 1.44
C SER A 29 2.33 34.71 2.76
N ASP A 30 2.87 35.93 2.90
CA ASP A 30 2.60 36.82 4.04
C ASP A 30 1.11 36.78 4.45
N TYR A 31 0.89 36.71 5.78
CA TYR A 31 -0.34 36.49 6.58
C TYR A 31 -1.59 37.35 6.24
N SER A 32 -1.67 37.94 5.05
CA SER A 32 -2.85 38.62 4.49
C SER A 32 -3.93 37.67 3.94
N SER A 33 -3.67 36.36 3.96
CA SER A 33 -4.62 35.32 3.54
C SER A 33 -5.89 35.38 4.38
N GLY A 34 -7.04 35.46 3.69
CA GLY A 34 -8.34 35.67 4.34
C GLY A 34 -8.75 34.46 5.19
N ARG A 35 -9.60 34.69 6.20
CA ARG A 35 -10.19 33.65 7.08
C ARG A 35 -10.73 32.41 6.31
N ASN A 36 -11.17 32.59 5.07
CA ASN A 36 -11.69 31.50 4.23
C ASN A 36 -10.63 30.49 3.79
N ASP A 37 -9.38 30.93 3.56
CA ASP A 37 -8.29 30.05 3.08
C ASP A 37 -7.88 29.06 4.16
N VAL A 38 -7.80 29.53 5.41
CA VAL A 38 -7.51 28.70 6.58
C VAL A 38 -8.61 27.65 6.81
N ILE A 39 -9.89 28.04 6.67
CA ILE A 39 -11.02 27.10 6.81
C ILE A 39 -10.95 26.02 5.72
N MET A 40 -10.70 26.40 4.47
CA MET A 40 -10.56 25.44 3.36
C MET A 40 -9.38 24.49 3.58
N GLN A 41 -8.28 24.97 4.15
CA GLN A 41 -7.13 24.13 4.50
C GLN A 41 -7.48 23.07 5.54
N PHE A 42 -8.17 23.46 6.63
CA PHE A 42 -8.59 22.51 7.65
C PHE A 42 -9.56 21.45 7.09
N ILE A 43 -10.49 21.86 6.22
CA ILE A 43 -11.42 20.94 5.55
C ILE A 43 -10.64 19.96 4.66
N ALA A 44 -9.69 20.44 3.87
CA ALA A 44 -8.87 19.59 3.01
C ALA A 44 -8.05 18.58 3.82
N ILE A 45 -7.39 19.01 4.90
CA ILE A 45 -6.61 18.13 5.77
C ILE A 45 -7.50 17.08 6.44
N ALA A 46 -8.67 17.48 6.95
CA ALA A 46 -9.63 16.55 7.57
C ALA A 46 -10.12 15.51 6.56
N PHE A 47 -10.45 15.92 5.34
CA PHE A 47 -10.89 15.02 4.28
C PHE A 47 -9.79 14.05 3.84
N CYS A 48 -8.56 14.53 3.68
CA CYS A 48 -7.38 13.66 3.44
C CYS A 48 -7.21 12.64 4.55
N GLY A 49 -7.27 13.08 5.82
CA GLY A 49 -7.14 12.20 6.98
C GLY A 49 -8.21 11.11 7.00
N LEU A 50 -9.46 11.43 6.69
CA LEU A 50 -10.55 10.46 6.60
C LEU A 50 -10.32 9.42 5.50
N ILE A 51 -9.81 9.83 4.34
CA ILE A 51 -9.52 8.90 3.24
C ILE A 51 -8.35 7.98 3.60
N PHE A 52 -7.26 8.52 4.12
CA PHE A 52 -6.13 7.69 4.56
C PHE A 52 -6.54 6.73 5.68
N TRP A 53 -7.40 7.18 6.61
CA TRP A 53 -7.95 6.34 7.66
C TRP A 53 -8.77 5.18 7.08
N TYR A 54 -9.62 5.46 6.10
CA TYR A 54 -10.42 4.44 5.42
C TYR A 54 -9.54 3.45 4.65
N ILE A 55 -8.52 3.93 3.93
CA ILE A 55 -7.53 3.07 3.25
C ILE A 55 -6.79 2.19 4.24
N ALA A 56 -6.35 2.74 5.38
CA ALA A 56 -5.71 1.96 6.45
C ALA A 56 -6.64 0.86 7.00
N HIS A 57 -7.94 1.14 7.10
CA HIS A 57 -8.94 0.14 7.47
C HIS A 57 -9.08 -0.97 6.42
N LEU A 58 -9.24 -0.60 5.14
CA LEU A 58 -9.31 -1.56 4.04
C LEU A 58 -8.05 -2.42 3.92
N ALA A 59 -6.86 -1.82 4.10
CA ALA A 59 -5.60 -2.55 4.07
C ALA A 59 -5.53 -3.61 5.17
N ARG A 60 -5.95 -3.27 6.40
CA ARG A 60 -6.01 -4.23 7.51
C ARG A 60 -7.02 -5.35 7.27
N GLU A 61 -8.20 -5.01 6.75
CA GLU A 61 -9.22 -6.00 6.40
C GLU A 61 -8.72 -6.95 5.31
N TYR A 62 -8.07 -6.42 4.29
CA TYR A 62 -7.42 -7.20 3.24
C TYR A 62 -6.37 -8.17 3.79
N CYS A 63 -5.43 -7.70 4.61
CA CYS A 63 -4.41 -8.56 5.22
C CYS A 63 -5.05 -9.70 6.03
N ARG A 64 -6.12 -9.40 6.76
CA ARG A 64 -6.89 -10.39 7.52
C ARG A 64 -7.55 -11.43 6.60
N GLU A 65 -8.18 -11.00 5.51
CA GLU A 65 -8.79 -11.92 4.54
C GLU A 65 -7.76 -12.84 3.90
N VAL A 66 -6.59 -12.32 3.53
CA VAL A 66 -5.48 -13.14 3.04
C VAL A 66 -5.07 -14.18 4.08
N THR A 67 -4.96 -13.79 5.36
CA THR A 67 -4.62 -14.73 6.44
C THR A 67 -5.68 -15.81 6.64
N ILE A 68 -6.97 -15.45 6.62
CA ILE A 68 -8.08 -16.41 6.75
C ILE A 68 -8.07 -17.39 5.56
N MET A 69 -7.85 -16.89 4.34
CA MET A 69 -7.76 -17.74 3.16
C MET A 69 -6.59 -18.72 3.26
N CYS A 70 -5.41 -18.28 3.71
CA CYS A 70 -4.27 -19.15 3.96
C CYS A 70 -4.58 -20.23 5.01
N GLN A 71 -5.35 -19.90 6.05
CA GLN A 71 -5.80 -20.89 7.05
C GLN A 71 -6.74 -21.94 6.43
N HIS A 72 -7.69 -21.53 5.58
CA HIS A 72 -8.57 -22.45 4.87
C HIS A 72 -7.79 -23.38 3.92
N ILE A 73 -6.80 -22.85 3.20
CA ILE A 73 -5.90 -23.64 2.36
C ILE A 73 -5.07 -24.61 3.22
N GLY A 74 -4.55 -24.14 4.37
CA GLY A 74 -3.78 -24.98 5.30
C GLY A 74 -4.57 -26.13 5.92
N LEU A 75 -5.90 -26.00 6.02
CA LEU A 75 -6.81 -27.04 6.50
C LEU A 75 -7.45 -27.87 5.37
N PHE A 76 -7.12 -27.58 4.12
CA PHE A 76 -7.71 -28.26 2.97
C PHE A 76 -7.39 -29.76 2.99
N ARG A 77 -8.43 -30.58 2.84
CA ARG A 77 -8.34 -32.04 2.66
C ARG A 77 -9.19 -32.45 1.47
N VAL A 78 -8.68 -33.35 0.63
CA VAL A 78 -9.42 -33.91 -0.50
C VAL A 78 -10.66 -34.66 0.00
N ALA A 79 -10.56 -35.33 1.15
CA ALA A 79 -11.65 -36.09 1.76
C ALA A 79 -12.84 -35.22 2.19
N THR A 80 -12.59 -33.98 2.63
CA THR A 80 -13.64 -33.06 3.10
C THR A 80 -14.13 -32.11 2.01
N ALA A 81 -13.49 -32.10 0.83
CA ALA A 81 -13.88 -31.25 -0.28
C ALA A 81 -15.30 -31.57 -0.75
N GLU A 82 -16.20 -30.60 -0.64
CA GLU A 82 -17.58 -30.74 -1.11
C GLU A 82 -17.62 -30.79 -2.63
N SER A 83 -18.41 -31.72 -3.17
CA SER A 83 -18.67 -31.82 -4.61
C SER A 83 -20.17 -31.91 -4.83
N PHE A 84 -20.65 -31.36 -5.95
CA PHE A 84 -22.07 -31.35 -6.27
C PHE A 84 -22.64 -32.77 -6.33
N CYS A 85 -21.90 -33.71 -6.93
CA CYS A 85 -22.34 -35.10 -7.01
C CYS A 85 -22.63 -35.72 -5.62
N CYS A 86 -21.85 -35.38 -4.59
CA CYS A 86 -22.08 -35.86 -3.22
C CYS A 86 -23.30 -35.20 -2.56
N SER A 87 -23.56 -33.92 -2.82
CA SER A 87 -24.71 -33.22 -2.22
C SER A 87 -26.06 -33.72 -2.75
N VAL A 88 -26.10 -34.23 -3.98
CA VAL A 88 -27.28 -34.87 -4.59
C VAL A 88 -27.30 -36.40 -4.45
N LYS A 89 -26.50 -36.96 -3.54
CA LYS A 89 -26.39 -38.41 -3.30
C LYS A 89 -26.11 -39.22 -4.58
N HIS A 90 -25.31 -38.66 -5.48
CA HIS A 90 -24.94 -39.26 -6.76
C HIS A 90 -26.14 -39.60 -7.67
N ARG A 91 -27.21 -38.78 -7.65
CA ARG A 91 -28.35 -38.88 -8.58
C ARG A 91 -28.49 -37.64 -9.45
N ARG A 92 -28.76 -37.84 -10.75
CA ARG A 92 -28.89 -36.74 -11.72
C ARG A 92 -30.09 -35.84 -11.37
N PRO A 93 -29.97 -34.50 -11.43
CA PRO A 93 -31.11 -33.61 -11.19
C PRO A 93 -32.23 -33.91 -12.20
N GLY A 94 -33.41 -34.28 -11.72
CA GLY A 94 -34.57 -34.60 -12.57
C GLY A 94 -34.66 -36.04 -13.08
N GLY A 95 -33.80 -36.95 -12.62
CA GLY A 95 -33.88 -38.37 -12.94
C GLY A 95 -33.33 -39.26 -11.83
N ASP A 96 -33.63 -40.56 -11.90
CA ASP A 96 -33.12 -41.54 -10.94
C ASP A 96 -31.82 -42.23 -11.39
N GLU A 97 -31.22 -41.74 -12.46
CA GLU A 97 -29.99 -42.28 -13.02
C GLU A 97 -28.80 -42.01 -12.06
N PRO A 98 -28.01 -43.04 -11.73
CA PRO A 98 -26.79 -42.87 -10.95
C PRO A 98 -25.76 -42.08 -11.76
N MET A 99 -25.09 -41.11 -11.10
CA MET A 99 -23.96 -40.38 -11.69
C MET A 99 -22.63 -40.82 -11.06
N MET A 100 -21.55 -40.66 -11.82
CA MET A 100 -20.20 -40.89 -11.32
C MET A 100 -19.85 -39.85 -10.24
N CYS A 101 -19.08 -40.27 -9.24
CA CYS A 101 -18.59 -39.38 -8.19
C CYS A 101 -17.37 -38.59 -8.70
N ASP A 102 -17.53 -37.27 -8.87
CA ASP A 102 -16.43 -36.36 -9.26
C ASP A 102 -15.25 -36.46 -8.29
N ARG A 103 -15.50 -36.69 -6.99
CA ARG A 103 -14.44 -36.86 -5.98
C ARG A 103 -13.56 -38.07 -6.29
N GLU A 104 -14.15 -39.21 -6.69
CA GLU A 104 -13.38 -40.41 -7.04
C GLU A 104 -12.53 -40.19 -8.29
N VAL A 105 -13.09 -39.49 -9.29
CA VAL A 105 -12.36 -39.13 -10.51
C VAL A 105 -11.17 -38.24 -10.17
N MET A 106 -11.41 -37.17 -9.41
CA MET A 106 -10.35 -36.25 -8.98
C MET A 106 -9.28 -36.97 -8.15
N GLN A 107 -9.67 -37.88 -7.26
CA GLN A 107 -8.71 -38.65 -6.45
C GLN A 107 -7.83 -39.55 -7.33
N LYS A 108 -8.39 -40.19 -8.36
CA LYS A 108 -7.60 -40.97 -9.32
C LYS A 108 -6.61 -40.08 -10.09
N CYS A 109 -7.07 -38.92 -10.58
CA CYS A 109 -6.19 -37.95 -11.25
C CYS A 109 -5.06 -37.46 -10.33
N ILE A 110 -5.40 -37.13 -9.07
CA ILE A 110 -4.42 -36.71 -8.05
C ILE A 110 -3.39 -37.82 -7.80
N ASN A 111 -3.82 -39.07 -7.67
CA ASN A 111 -2.89 -40.19 -7.48
C ASN A 111 -1.94 -40.35 -8.68
N ILE A 112 -2.43 -40.15 -9.91
CA ILE A 112 -1.61 -40.21 -11.14
C ILE A 112 -0.60 -39.05 -11.20
N TRP A 113 -1.03 -37.82 -10.89
CA TRP A 113 -0.20 -36.62 -11.07
C TRP A 113 0.77 -36.36 -9.91
N PHE A 114 0.33 -36.60 -8.67
CA PHE A 114 1.07 -36.26 -7.45
C PHE A 114 1.58 -37.49 -6.70
N GLY A 115 1.29 -38.70 -7.16
CA GLY A 115 1.68 -39.93 -6.48
C GLY A 115 0.91 -40.22 -5.19
N GLY A 116 -0.16 -39.47 -4.92
CA GLY A 116 -1.02 -39.67 -3.75
C GLY A 116 -1.76 -38.41 -3.31
N THR A 117 -2.87 -38.58 -2.59
CA THR A 117 -3.64 -37.47 -2.01
C THR A 117 -2.84 -36.69 -0.98
N GLU A 118 -2.03 -37.36 -0.16
CA GLU A 118 -1.20 -36.69 0.85
C GLU A 118 -0.13 -35.79 0.25
N ALA A 119 0.49 -36.22 -0.86
CA ALA A 119 1.50 -35.43 -1.57
C ALA A 119 0.86 -34.18 -2.20
N PHE A 120 -0.32 -34.33 -2.81
CA PHE A 120 -1.10 -33.22 -3.32
C PHE A 120 -1.54 -32.25 -2.21
N GLU A 121 -2.11 -32.75 -1.11
CA GLU A 121 -2.52 -31.91 0.01
C GLU A 121 -1.33 -31.15 0.59
N ARG A 122 -0.17 -31.78 0.74
CA ARG A 122 1.05 -31.11 1.18
C ARG A 122 1.45 -29.99 0.22
N HIS A 123 1.46 -30.26 -1.08
CA HIS A 123 1.78 -29.26 -2.11
C HIS A 123 0.79 -28.08 -2.11
N VAL A 124 -0.51 -28.34 -1.94
CA VAL A 124 -1.53 -27.29 -1.82
C VAL A 124 -1.36 -26.49 -0.53
N GLN A 125 -1.09 -27.15 0.60
CA GLN A 125 -0.96 -26.50 1.89
C GLN A 125 0.33 -25.67 2.02
N SER A 126 1.43 -26.07 1.38
CA SER A 126 2.68 -25.31 1.36
C SER A 126 2.76 -24.37 0.16
N ASP A 127 2.96 -24.94 -1.04
CA ASP A 127 3.50 -24.22 -2.19
C ASP A 127 2.46 -23.28 -2.78
N LEU A 128 1.20 -23.74 -2.87
CA LEU A 128 0.11 -22.88 -3.34
C LEU A 128 -0.15 -21.73 -2.36
N CYS A 129 -0.09 -22.00 -1.06
CA CYS A 129 -0.28 -20.97 -0.03
C CYS A 129 0.81 -19.90 -0.12
N ASP A 130 2.07 -20.31 -0.25
CA ASP A 130 3.21 -19.38 -0.37
C ASP A 130 3.14 -18.57 -1.66
N LEU A 131 2.81 -19.21 -2.79
CA LEU A 131 2.61 -18.52 -4.06
C LEU A 131 1.47 -17.49 -3.97
N LEU A 132 0.35 -17.88 -3.38
CA LEU A 132 -0.83 -17.03 -3.28
C LEU A 132 -0.59 -15.83 -2.36
N VAL A 133 0.14 -16.02 -1.25
CA VAL A 133 0.58 -14.91 -0.40
C VAL A 133 1.54 -14.00 -1.16
N ASP A 134 2.50 -14.54 -1.89
CA ASP A 134 3.43 -13.73 -2.68
C ASP A 134 2.68 -12.86 -3.70
N GLN A 135 1.75 -13.45 -4.44
CA GLN A 135 0.93 -12.73 -5.41
C GLN A 135 0.02 -11.69 -4.76
N LEU A 136 -0.62 -12.01 -3.64
CA LEU A 136 -1.54 -11.09 -2.97
C LEU A 136 -0.86 -10.02 -2.12
N SER A 137 0.38 -10.22 -1.69
CA SER A 137 1.03 -9.33 -0.75
C SER A 137 2.19 -8.56 -1.38
N ASN A 138 3.03 -9.20 -2.20
CA ASN A 138 4.16 -8.56 -2.88
C ASN A 138 3.75 -7.90 -4.20
N HIS A 139 2.93 -8.56 -5.02
CA HIS A 139 2.56 -8.00 -6.34
C HIS A 139 1.53 -6.86 -6.23
N MET A 140 0.60 -6.95 -5.28
CA MET A 140 -0.38 -5.90 -4.98
C MET A 140 0.26 -4.58 -4.54
N VAL A 141 1.34 -4.66 -3.74
CA VAL A 141 2.10 -3.51 -3.24
C VAL A 141 3.46 -3.44 -3.93
N SER A 142 3.49 -3.76 -5.22
CA SER A 142 4.70 -3.65 -6.03
C SER A 142 5.08 -2.18 -6.23
N TYR A 143 6.38 -1.93 -6.31
CA TYR A 143 6.93 -0.58 -6.41
C TYR A 143 6.33 0.17 -7.59
N TRP A 144 6.27 -0.49 -8.75
CA TRP A 144 5.77 0.10 -9.99
C TRP A 144 4.30 0.48 -9.92
N ARG A 145 3.46 -0.32 -9.25
CA ARG A 145 2.05 0.02 -9.05
C ARG A 145 1.88 1.27 -8.19
N LEU A 146 2.70 1.42 -7.16
CA LEU A 146 2.69 2.62 -6.32
C LEU A 146 3.23 3.83 -7.07
N ALA A 147 4.28 3.66 -7.87
CA ALA A 147 4.79 4.70 -8.74
C ALA A 147 3.75 5.13 -9.79
N GLU A 148 2.98 4.20 -10.36
CA GLU A 148 1.86 4.50 -11.26
C GLU A 148 0.74 5.28 -10.57
N ALA A 149 0.47 5.00 -9.29
CA ALA A 149 -0.61 5.62 -8.53
C ALA A 149 -0.27 7.01 -7.95
N ALA A 150 1.02 7.31 -7.73
CA ALA A 150 1.49 8.52 -7.08
C ALA A 150 2.08 9.68 -7.96
N PRO A 151 1.92 9.75 -9.30
CA PRO A 151 2.48 10.86 -10.10
C PRO A 151 1.99 12.25 -9.69
N VAL A 152 0.88 12.31 -8.96
CA VAL A 152 0.29 13.58 -8.49
C VAL A 152 1.30 14.41 -7.68
N PHE A 153 2.15 13.76 -6.88
CA PHE A 153 3.24 14.47 -6.17
C PHE A 153 4.23 15.13 -7.13
N LEU A 154 4.57 14.46 -8.24
CA LEU A 154 5.42 15.04 -9.27
C LEU A 154 4.70 16.20 -9.98
N TRP A 155 3.42 16.05 -10.32
CA TRP A 155 2.65 17.08 -11.03
C TRP A 155 2.63 18.42 -10.29
N PHE A 156 2.44 18.39 -8.96
CA PHE A 156 2.50 19.63 -8.18
C PHE A 156 3.86 20.33 -8.28
N HIS A 157 4.95 19.58 -8.29
CA HIS A 157 6.27 20.17 -8.46
C HIS A 157 6.47 20.67 -9.89
N LEU A 158 5.95 19.97 -10.90
CA LEU A 158 5.97 20.42 -12.29
C LEU A 158 5.21 21.73 -12.50
N ASP A 159 4.08 21.94 -11.83
CA ASP A 159 3.35 23.22 -11.88
C ASP A 159 4.20 24.37 -11.32
N VAL A 160 4.89 24.13 -10.20
CA VAL A 160 5.82 25.11 -9.62
C VAL A 160 7.00 25.37 -10.54
N VAL A 161 7.57 24.34 -11.16
CA VAL A 161 8.67 24.47 -12.15
C VAL A 161 8.21 25.29 -13.36
N ALA A 162 7.01 24.98 -13.89
CA ALA A 162 6.44 25.70 -15.02
C ALA A 162 6.26 27.19 -14.72
N ARG A 163 5.87 27.55 -13.49
CA ARG A 163 5.79 28.95 -13.04
C ARG A 163 7.16 29.65 -13.10
N HIS A 164 8.21 29.03 -12.58
CA HIS A 164 9.57 29.61 -12.59
C HIS A 164 10.12 29.75 -14.02
N LEU A 165 9.91 28.73 -14.86
CA LEU A 165 10.28 28.79 -16.27
C LEU A 165 9.53 29.92 -16.98
N ARG A 166 8.23 30.07 -16.73
CA ARG A 166 7.41 31.15 -17.32
C ARG A 166 7.95 32.53 -16.92
N ILE A 167 8.23 32.76 -15.64
CA ILE A 167 8.79 34.05 -15.19
C ILE A 167 10.09 34.36 -15.97
N ARG A 168 11.02 33.39 -16.04
CA ARG A 168 12.27 33.54 -16.80
C ARG A 168 12.07 33.94 -18.27
N TYR A 169 11.09 33.37 -18.96
CA TYR A 169 10.85 33.65 -20.38
C TYR A 169 10.14 34.98 -20.63
N PHE A 170 9.27 35.43 -19.71
CA PHE A 170 8.41 36.60 -19.93
C PHE A 170 8.91 37.88 -19.25
N THR A 171 9.72 37.78 -18.20
CA THR A 171 10.39 38.93 -17.60
C THR A 171 11.86 38.90 -18.00
N ASP A 172 12.31 39.89 -18.77
CA ASP A 172 13.71 40.06 -19.22
C ASP A 172 14.71 40.20 -18.03
N SER A 173 14.19 40.25 -16.81
CA SER A 173 14.90 40.11 -15.53
C SER A 173 15.21 38.64 -15.20
N ALA A 174 15.78 37.89 -16.15
CA ALA A 174 16.15 36.52 -15.90
C ALA A 174 17.33 36.45 -14.91
N GLU A 175 17.03 36.18 -13.64
CA GLU A 175 18.06 35.73 -12.70
C GLU A 175 18.67 34.44 -13.25
N ASP A 176 20.01 34.41 -13.39
CA ASP A 176 20.77 33.30 -13.97
C ASP A 176 20.48 31.93 -13.29
N GLY A 177 19.89 31.93 -12.08
CA GLY A 177 19.54 30.75 -11.30
C GLY A 177 18.20 30.08 -11.62
N ALA A 178 17.27 30.70 -12.35
CA ALA A 178 15.89 30.19 -12.45
C ALA A 178 15.77 28.77 -13.04
N LEU A 179 16.65 28.41 -13.97
CA LEU A 179 16.69 27.06 -14.55
C LEU A 179 17.22 26.03 -13.55
N LEU A 180 18.28 26.38 -12.79
CA LEU A 180 18.83 25.51 -11.76
C LEU A 180 17.78 25.26 -10.67
N THR A 181 17.12 26.32 -10.18
CA THR A 181 16.01 26.22 -9.23
C THR A 181 14.90 25.31 -9.74
N GLY A 182 14.50 25.43 -11.01
CA GLY A 182 13.50 24.55 -11.62
C GLY A 182 13.92 23.07 -11.63
N ILE A 183 15.18 22.77 -11.97
CA ILE A 183 15.71 21.39 -11.95
C ILE A 183 15.69 20.82 -10.53
N LEU A 184 16.04 21.62 -9.53
CA LEU A 184 16.09 21.19 -8.14
C LEU A 184 14.70 20.92 -7.56
N ILE A 185 13.71 21.77 -7.88
CA ILE A 185 12.30 21.53 -7.51
C ILE A 185 11.80 20.24 -8.15
N LEU A 186 12.15 19.99 -9.42
CA LEU A 186 11.82 18.75 -10.10
C LEU A 186 12.45 17.54 -9.39
N LEU A 187 13.72 17.65 -8.99
CA LEU A 187 14.41 16.60 -8.25
C LEU A 187 13.72 16.28 -6.92
N VAL A 188 13.29 17.30 -6.17
CA VAL A 188 12.51 17.11 -4.94
C VAL A 188 11.18 16.39 -5.24
N GLY A 189 10.47 16.80 -6.30
CA GLY A 189 9.24 16.14 -6.73
C GLY A 189 9.44 14.67 -7.07
N LEU A 190 10.52 14.34 -7.79
CA LEU A 190 10.94 12.96 -8.09
C LEU A 190 11.24 12.18 -6.80
N SER A 191 11.92 12.79 -5.83
CA SER A 191 12.22 12.17 -4.54
C SER A 191 10.96 11.85 -3.72
N TYR A 192 9.95 12.72 -3.74
CA TYR A 192 8.65 12.41 -3.12
C TYR A 192 7.90 11.30 -3.85
N TRP A 193 7.82 11.40 -5.17
CA TRP A 193 7.07 10.46 -6.01
C TRP A 193 7.66 9.05 -5.98
N LEU A 194 8.96 8.92 -6.21
CA LEU A 194 9.65 7.63 -6.38
C LEU A 194 10.28 7.13 -5.08
N GLY A 195 10.54 8.01 -4.12
CA GLY A 195 11.15 7.67 -2.84
C GLY A 195 10.14 7.62 -1.70
N VAL A 196 9.72 8.79 -1.24
CA VAL A 196 8.97 8.96 0.02
C VAL A 196 7.63 8.22 0.00
N VAL A 197 6.82 8.40 -1.04
CA VAL A 197 5.47 7.84 -1.08
C VAL A 197 5.47 6.31 -1.14
N PRO A 198 6.23 5.64 -2.03
CA PRO A 198 6.31 4.18 -2.04
C PRO A 198 6.84 3.61 -0.71
N MET A 199 7.87 4.23 -0.11
CA MET A 199 8.37 3.84 1.21
C MET A 199 7.28 3.88 2.27
N LEU A 200 6.56 5.00 2.35
CA LEU A 200 5.50 5.23 3.33
C LEU A 200 4.41 4.17 3.21
N VAL A 201 3.90 3.94 1.99
CA VAL A 201 2.85 2.94 1.74
C VAL A 201 3.33 1.55 2.12
N ARG A 202 4.56 1.17 1.77
CA ARG A 202 5.12 -0.14 2.14
C ARG A 202 5.16 -0.29 3.66
N ILE A 203 5.72 0.68 4.38
CA ILE A 203 5.79 0.63 5.86
C ILE A 203 4.38 0.54 6.47
N MET A 204 3.44 1.35 6.00
CA MET A 204 2.07 1.37 6.48
C MET A 204 1.31 0.07 6.20
N PHE A 205 1.53 -0.54 5.03
CA PHE A 205 0.97 -1.85 4.70
C PHE A 205 1.53 -2.95 5.62
N ARG A 206 2.82 -2.88 5.95
CA ARG A 206 3.44 -3.80 6.91
C ARG A 206 2.86 -3.66 8.31
N LEU A 207 2.66 -2.44 8.77
CA LEU A 207 1.99 -2.18 10.04
C LEU A 207 0.52 -2.64 10.00
N SER A 208 -0.16 -2.51 8.86
CA SER A 208 -1.51 -3.04 8.69
C SER A 208 -1.55 -4.55 8.87
N TRP A 209 -0.56 -5.25 8.32
CA TRP A 209 -0.41 -6.69 8.47
C TRP A 209 -0.16 -7.09 9.93
N THR A 210 0.73 -6.42 10.65
CA THR A 210 0.98 -6.73 12.07
C THR A 210 -0.24 -6.45 12.95
N MET A 211 -1.04 -5.45 12.59
CA MET A 211 -2.26 -5.05 13.32
C MET A 211 -3.56 -5.66 12.76
N GLN A 212 -3.46 -6.71 11.93
CA GLN A 212 -4.63 -7.32 11.26
C GLN A 212 -5.59 -8.07 12.19
N ALA A 213 -5.15 -8.39 13.42
CA ALA A 213 -5.95 -9.15 14.38
C ALA A 213 -7.27 -8.43 14.69
N ARG A 214 -8.38 -9.17 14.53
CA ARG A 214 -9.74 -8.68 14.76
C ARG A 214 -9.93 -8.36 16.23
N CYS A 215 -10.57 -7.23 16.51
CA CYS A 215 -10.97 -6.89 17.87
C CYS A 215 -12.33 -7.51 18.22
N HIS A 216 -12.59 -7.64 19.52
CA HIS A 216 -13.91 -8.04 20.02
C HIS A 216 -15.01 -7.03 19.64
N CYS A 217 -14.66 -5.74 19.51
CA CYS A 217 -15.59 -4.66 19.20
C CYS A 217 -15.23 -3.98 17.88
N ARG A 218 -16.24 -3.70 17.02
CA ARG A 218 -16.06 -2.98 15.75
C ARG A 218 -15.42 -1.60 15.93
N LEU A 219 -15.79 -0.91 17.00
CA LEU A 219 -15.25 0.42 17.33
C LEU A 219 -13.73 0.35 17.59
N LEU A 220 -13.25 -0.68 18.30
CA LEU A 220 -11.82 -0.87 18.54
C LEU A 220 -11.05 -1.17 17.24
N ASP A 221 -11.69 -1.86 16.29
CA ASP A 221 -11.11 -2.08 14.95
C ASP A 221 -10.92 -0.74 14.20
N TYR A 222 -11.89 0.17 14.27
CA TYR A 222 -11.77 1.52 13.69
C TYR A 222 -10.68 2.35 14.38
N PHE A 223 -10.59 2.29 15.71
CA PHE A 223 -9.55 2.97 16.48
C PHE A 223 -8.15 2.46 16.16
N LYS A 224 -7.97 1.14 15.96
CA LYS A 224 -6.69 0.59 15.50
C LYS A 224 -6.29 1.12 14.12
N SER A 225 -7.25 1.29 13.21
CA SER A 225 -6.97 1.90 11.89
C SER A 225 -6.61 3.38 12.01
N LEU A 226 -7.21 4.10 12.96
CA LEU A 226 -6.84 5.48 13.27
C LEU A 226 -5.43 5.56 13.87
N LEU A 227 -5.09 4.65 14.80
CA LEU A 227 -3.76 4.56 15.39
C LEU A 227 -2.68 4.31 14.33
N LEU A 228 -3.01 3.54 13.29
CA LEU A 228 -2.12 3.29 12.17
C LEU A 228 -1.73 4.57 11.42
N LEU A 229 -2.56 5.61 11.41
CA LEU A 229 -2.22 6.88 10.77
C LEU A 229 -1.09 7.63 11.47
N LEU A 230 -0.92 7.47 12.79
CA LEU A 230 0.09 8.22 13.53
C LEU A 230 1.51 7.94 12.99
N PRO A 231 1.96 6.68 12.81
CA PRO A 231 3.22 6.40 12.12
C PRO A 231 3.31 7.02 10.73
N GLY A 232 2.24 6.98 9.95
CA GLY A 232 2.22 7.52 8.59
C GLY A 232 2.44 9.04 8.57
N ILE A 233 1.71 9.75 9.42
CA ILE A 233 1.84 11.20 9.60
C ILE A 233 3.23 11.55 10.11
N SER A 234 3.74 10.82 11.11
CA SER A 234 5.07 11.05 11.68
C SER A 234 6.20 10.84 10.66
N ILE A 235 6.15 9.77 9.87
CA ILE A 235 7.16 9.49 8.84
C ILE A 235 7.12 10.55 7.74
N PHE A 236 5.92 10.86 7.22
CA PHE A 236 5.78 11.88 6.18
C PHE A 236 6.22 13.26 6.70
N GLY A 237 5.77 13.63 7.90
CA GLY A 237 6.18 14.85 8.58
C GLY A 237 7.69 14.94 8.81
N ALA A 238 8.36 13.83 9.12
CA ALA A 238 9.81 13.78 9.25
C ALA A 238 10.54 14.07 7.93
N PHE A 239 10.04 13.59 6.78
CA PHE A 239 10.61 13.94 5.47
C PHE A 239 10.37 15.41 5.11
N VAL A 240 9.18 15.93 5.40
CA VAL A 240 8.88 17.35 5.20
C VAL A 240 9.79 18.21 6.08
N PHE A 241 9.91 17.88 7.37
CA PHE A 241 10.83 18.54 8.29
C PHE A 241 12.28 18.46 7.81
N LEU A 242 12.74 17.28 7.38
CA LEU A 242 14.09 17.10 6.83
C LEU A 242 14.35 18.02 5.64
N HIS A 243 13.38 18.12 4.71
CA HIS A 243 13.50 19.02 3.56
C HIS A 243 13.61 20.49 4.00
N PHE A 244 12.70 20.97 4.85
CA PHE A 244 12.73 22.34 5.38
C PHE A 244 14.01 22.63 6.18
N PHE A 245 14.44 21.68 7.02
CA PHE A 245 15.66 21.78 7.79
C PHE A 245 16.87 21.92 6.86
N LEU A 246 17.01 21.05 5.86
CA LEU A 246 18.12 21.16 4.89
C LEU A 246 18.10 22.49 4.14
N SER A 247 16.93 22.99 3.73
CA SER A 247 16.79 24.29 3.09
C SER A 247 17.10 25.48 4.00
N GLY A 248 16.97 25.32 5.33
CA GLY A 248 17.30 26.37 6.30
C GLY A 248 18.78 26.44 6.67
N TYR A 249 19.50 25.32 6.59
CA TYR A 249 20.92 25.23 6.98
C TYR A 249 21.90 25.24 5.80
N LEU A 250 21.47 24.81 4.61
CA LEU A 250 22.29 24.77 3.41
C LEU A 250 21.80 25.80 2.38
N PRO A 251 22.66 26.23 1.44
CA PRO A 251 22.19 26.91 0.24
C PRO A 251 21.07 26.11 -0.41
N TYR A 252 20.03 26.79 -0.91
CA TYR A 252 18.81 26.17 -1.45
C TYR A 252 19.11 25.00 -2.41
N ASP A 253 20.13 25.19 -3.26
CA ASP A 253 20.57 24.21 -4.25
C ASP A 253 21.15 22.94 -3.62
N LEU A 254 21.99 23.10 -2.60
CA LEU A 254 22.55 21.97 -1.86
C LEU A 254 21.46 21.27 -1.03
N GLY A 255 20.54 22.01 -0.41
CA GLY A 255 19.49 21.42 0.42
C GLY A 255 18.61 20.43 -0.36
N SER A 256 18.16 20.83 -1.55
CA SER A 256 17.33 20.00 -2.44
C SER A 256 18.09 18.77 -2.95
N LEU A 257 19.36 18.94 -3.33
CA LEU A 257 20.21 17.85 -3.77
C LEU A 257 20.49 16.85 -2.63
N THR A 258 20.84 17.36 -1.45
CA THR A 258 21.09 16.54 -0.25
C THR A 258 19.84 15.77 0.17
N PHE A 259 18.65 16.39 0.09
CA PHE A 259 17.39 15.69 0.35
C PHE A 259 17.25 14.47 -0.57
N ALA A 260 17.43 14.66 -1.88
CA ALA A 260 17.32 13.57 -2.85
C ALA A 260 18.38 12.46 -2.63
N LEU A 261 19.61 12.85 -2.28
CA LEU A 261 20.69 11.92 -1.96
C LEU A 261 20.43 11.11 -0.68
N ILE A 262 19.60 11.60 0.24
CA ILE A 262 19.20 10.85 1.45
C ILE A 262 18.00 9.97 1.15
N THR A 263 16.95 10.52 0.52
CA THR A 263 15.67 9.81 0.36
C THR A 263 15.76 8.62 -0.59
N ASN A 264 16.51 8.74 -1.69
CA ASN A 264 16.53 7.70 -2.73
C ASN A 264 17.26 6.43 -2.27
N PRO A 265 18.45 6.50 -1.63
CA PRO A 265 19.08 5.32 -1.05
C PRO A 265 18.26 4.73 0.10
N LEU A 266 17.62 5.57 0.92
CA LEU A 266 16.73 5.09 1.98
C LEU A 266 15.55 4.31 1.39
N ALA A 267 14.98 4.78 0.28
CA ALA A 267 13.93 4.06 -0.44
C ALA A 267 14.38 2.70 -0.95
N ALA A 268 15.56 2.64 -1.57
CA ALA A 268 16.15 1.38 -2.00
C ALA A 268 16.38 0.42 -0.81
N LEU A 269 16.88 0.93 0.31
CA LEU A 269 17.11 0.15 1.54
C LEU A 269 15.80 -0.37 2.12
N VAL A 270 14.77 0.47 2.24
CA VAL A 270 13.43 0.07 2.73
C VAL A 270 12.85 -1.02 1.83
N TRP A 271 12.96 -0.86 0.52
CA TRP A 271 12.41 -1.84 -0.43
C TRP A 271 13.13 -3.19 -0.38
N ARG A 272 14.46 -3.16 -0.16
CA ARG A 272 15.29 -4.35 -0.03
C ARG A 272 15.11 -5.05 1.32
N SER A 273 15.02 -4.30 2.41
CA SER A 273 15.10 -4.82 3.78
C SER A 273 13.75 -5.16 4.40
N LEU A 274 12.63 -4.69 3.85
CA LEU A 274 11.29 -5.01 4.34
C LEU A 274 10.55 -5.96 3.37
N PRO A 275 10.85 -7.29 3.31
CA PRO A 275 10.14 -8.27 2.47
C PRO A 275 8.81 -8.69 3.10
N VAL A 276 7.66 -8.64 2.40
CA VAL A 276 6.31 -8.76 3.00
C VAL A 276 6.17 -10.03 3.87
N PRO A 277 5.50 -9.99 5.04
CA PRO A 277 5.55 -11.10 5.99
C PRO A 277 4.79 -12.29 5.42
N LEU A 278 5.43 -13.47 5.42
CA LEU A 278 4.77 -14.72 5.06
C LEU A 278 3.94 -15.22 6.27
N PRO A 279 2.67 -15.61 6.09
CA PRO A 279 1.82 -16.16 7.16
C PRO A 279 2.41 -17.38 7.88
N GLN A 280 3.27 -18.17 7.21
CA GLN A 280 3.79 -19.42 7.74
C GLN A 280 4.57 -19.27 9.06
N GLN A 281 5.26 -18.13 9.27
CA GLN A 281 6.03 -17.93 10.50
C GLN A 281 5.12 -17.84 11.73
N ASN A 282 3.94 -17.26 11.58
CA ASN A 282 2.92 -17.21 12.63
C ASN A 282 2.18 -18.54 12.80
N MET A 283 2.00 -19.31 11.72
CA MET A 283 1.40 -20.65 11.81
C MET A 283 2.32 -21.67 12.47
N ARG A 284 3.66 -21.57 12.32
CA ARG A 284 4.59 -22.42 13.08
C ARG A 284 4.53 -22.14 14.57
N LEU A 285 4.59 -20.87 14.98
CA LEU A 285 4.48 -20.47 16.38
C LEU A 285 3.15 -20.94 17.00
N ALA A 286 2.03 -20.75 16.30
CA ALA A 286 0.72 -21.22 16.77
C ALA A 286 0.61 -22.75 16.85
N ARG A 287 1.38 -23.50 16.05
CA ARG A 287 1.41 -24.98 16.10
C ARG A 287 2.27 -25.49 17.26
N GLU A 288 3.32 -24.76 17.61
CA GLU A 288 4.19 -25.03 18.76
C GLU A 288 3.44 -24.75 20.08
N ASP A 289 2.70 -23.63 20.16
CA ASP A 289 1.87 -23.28 21.33
C ASP A 289 0.68 -24.24 21.55
N ALA A 290 0.17 -24.89 20.50
CA ALA A 290 -0.91 -25.87 20.61
C ALA A 290 -0.42 -27.28 21.02
N GLN A 291 0.89 -27.51 21.03
CA GLN A 291 1.51 -28.78 21.43
C GLN A 291 2.11 -28.75 22.85
N SER A 292 2.15 -27.57 23.49
CA SER A 292 2.55 -27.36 24.89
C SER A 292 1.36 -27.34 25.84
#